data_AF-A0A9D1Z7Z2-F1
#
_entry.id   AF-A0A9D1Z7Z2-F1
#
_cell.length_a   1.000
_cell.length_b   1.000
_cell.length_c   1.000
_cell.angle_alpha   90.00
_cell.angle_beta   90.00
_cell.angle_gamma   90.00
#
_symmetry.space_group_name_H-M   'P 1'
#
loop_
_entity.id
_entity.type
_entity.pdbx_description
1 polymer ?
#
loop_
_entity_poly.entity_id
_entity_poly.type
_entity_poly.pdbx_seq_one_letter_code
_entity_poly.pdbx_strand_id
1 'polypeptide(L)'
;MSLISTNCTNCGAPIQVDSDSKTGKCEFCGSEFTTQDIVNNYQINNNYSTVQYVTKNINGSSALEAEEYIKNGDIFISLSDFNKAKEAYSKAIELNPADCFAWFGLVKVATKNFTDLEDITHYNYYAKAKKVASREQREKIDEIYLPYQTKRNQLEKDRRLELERIENEKQQQLKKKKRRKNIRLLIICCACLIFLICYMVSFATNNLSLFRICSIILIFGVISVSIICTFGAIYYSNKNKKK
;
A
#
# COMPACT_ATOMS: atom_id res chain seq x y z
N MET A 1 6.46 27.01 55.03
CA MET A 1 5.28 26.95 54.15
C MET A 1 5.64 27.57 52.81
N SER A 2 6.11 26.73 51.89
CA SER A 2 6.31 27.13 50.49
C SER A 2 5.09 26.65 49.72
N LEU A 3 4.24 27.58 49.31
CA LEU A 3 3.07 27.26 48.51
C LEU A 3 3.48 27.17 47.04
N ILE A 4 3.19 26.04 46.41
CA ILE A 4 3.41 25.82 44.97
C ILE A 4 2.05 25.96 44.27
N SER A 5 1.96 26.90 43.33
CA SER A 5 0.78 27.07 42.47
C SER A 5 0.93 26.22 41.21
N THR A 6 -0.03 25.32 40.95
CA THR A 6 0.01 24.38 39.82
C THR A 6 -1.39 23.97 39.38
N ASN A 7 -1.53 23.24 38.27
CA ASN A 7 -2.82 22.71 37.82
C ASN A 7 -2.99 21.25 38.24
N CYS A 8 -4.21 20.87 38.64
CA CYS A 8 -4.57 19.49 38.95
C CYS A 8 -4.37 18.61 37.70
N THR A 9 -3.62 17.51 37.83
CA THR A 9 -3.36 16.57 36.73
C THR A 9 -4.60 15.81 36.26
N ASN A 10 -5.64 15.74 37.09
CA ASN A 10 -6.88 15.04 36.78
C ASN A 10 -7.94 15.92 36.10
N CYS A 11 -8.11 17.18 36.54
CA CYS A 11 -9.15 18.08 36.02
C CYS A 11 -8.65 19.40 35.44
N GLY A 12 -7.36 19.71 35.56
CA GLY A 12 -6.76 20.94 35.04
C GLY A 12 -7.03 22.20 35.87
N ALA A 13 -7.80 22.12 36.96
CA ALA A 13 -8.11 23.28 37.79
C ALA A 13 -6.88 23.79 38.56
N PRO A 14 -6.72 25.12 38.74
CA PRO A 14 -5.59 25.69 39.48
C PRO A 14 -5.71 25.36 40.97
N ILE A 15 -4.67 24.79 41.55
CA ILE A 15 -4.58 24.41 42.95
C ILE A 15 -3.31 24.98 43.59
N GLN A 16 -3.37 25.28 44.88
CA GLN A 16 -2.20 25.65 45.68
C GLN A 16 -1.90 24.53 46.66
N VAL A 17 -0.65 24.07 46.68
CA VAL A 17 -0.24 22.93 47.49
C VAL A 17 0.93 23.33 48.36
N ASP A 18 0.82 23.02 49.66
CA ASP A 18 1.90 23.22 50.62
C ASP A 18 2.92 22.09 50.49
N SER A 19 4.19 22.45 50.27
CA SER A 19 5.31 21.52 50.09
C SER A 19 5.50 20.55 51.26
N ASP A 20 5.05 20.94 52.45
CA ASP A 20 5.30 20.21 53.70
C ASP A 20 4.17 19.20 54.03
N SER A 21 3.05 19.27 53.30
CA SER A 21 1.93 18.33 53.42
C SER A 21 2.25 17.01 52.71
N LYS A 22 1.80 15.86 53.22
CA LYS A 22 2.08 14.55 52.59
C LYS A 22 1.08 14.18 51.49
N THR A 23 -0.18 14.57 51.68
CA THR A 23 -1.30 14.26 50.80
C THR A 23 -2.22 15.46 50.70
N GLY A 24 -2.86 15.64 49.55
CA GLY A 24 -3.82 16.71 49.29
C GLY A 24 -4.98 16.22 48.42
N LYS A 25 -6.07 16.99 48.42
CA LYS A 25 -7.26 16.69 47.64
C LYS A 25 -7.62 17.91 46.80
N CYS A 26 -7.91 17.70 45.52
CA CYS A 26 -8.33 18.78 44.65
C CYS A 26 -9.73 19.28 45.06
N GLU A 27 -9.87 20.58 45.31
CA GLU A 27 -11.15 21.20 45.69
C GLU A 27 -12.20 21.15 44.57
N PHE A 28 -11.76 21.00 43.32
CA PHE A 28 -12.65 21.05 42.15
C PHE A 28 -13.16 19.67 41.72
N CYS A 29 -12.29 18.65 41.69
CA CYS A 29 -12.66 17.31 41.21
C CYS A 29 -12.59 16.23 42.29
N GLY A 30 -12.10 16.55 43.49
CA GLY A 30 -12.01 15.62 44.60
C GLY A 30 -10.94 14.53 44.47
N SER A 31 -10.10 14.54 43.44
CA SER A 31 -9.00 13.57 43.33
C SER A 31 -7.95 13.80 44.41
N GLU A 32 -7.53 12.72 45.06
CA GLU A 32 -6.42 12.71 45.99
C GLU A 32 -5.09 12.65 45.23
N PHE A 33 -4.08 13.34 45.75
CA PHE A 33 -2.73 13.35 45.21
C PHE A 33 -1.70 13.38 46.34
N THR A 34 -0.49 12.89 46.07
CA THR A 34 0.63 13.11 46.98
C THR A 34 1.35 14.41 46.63
N THR A 35 1.81 15.13 47.65
CA THR A 35 2.56 16.38 47.43
C THR A 35 3.88 16.11 46.71
N GLN A 36 4.47 14.92 46.89
CA GLN A 36 5.67 14.51 46.17
C GLN A 36 5.43 14.39 44.67
N ASP A 37 4.27 13.87 44.23
CA ASP A 37 3.95 13.77 42.79
C ASP A 37 3.80 15.15 42.15
N ILE A 38 3.25 16.11 42.90
CA ILE A 38 3.12 17.50 42.44
C ILE A 38 4.48 18.19 42.38
N VAL A 39 5.31 18.04 43.41
CA VAL A 39 6.67 18.60 43.45
C VAL A 39 7.52 18.00 42.33
N ASN A 40 7.46 16.68 42.11
CA ASN A 40 8.18 16.00 41.05
C ASN A 40 7.72 16.51 39.67
N ASN A 41 6.41 16.63 39.41
CA ASN A 41 5.89 17.13 38.14
C ASN A 41 6.25 18.61 37.92
N TYR A 42 6.16 19.44 38.96
CA TYR A 42 6.63 20.83 38.92
C TYR A 42 8.12 20.92 38.61
N GLN A 43 8.96 20.11 39.28
CA GLN A 43 10.40 20.03 39.02
C GLN A 43 10.71 19.51 37.62
N ILE A 44 9.97 18.53 37.09
CA ILE A 44 10.12 18.02 35.72
C ILE A 44 9.79 19.13 34.72
N ASN A 45 8.70 19.87 34.90
CA ASN A 45 8.31 20.98 34.03
C ASN A 45 9.30 22.16 34.12
N ASN A 46 9.80 22.47 35.31
CA ASN A 46 10.81 23.51 35.50
C ASN A 46 12.16 23.09 34.89
N ASN A 47 12.57 21.84 35.07
CA ASN A 47 13.79 21.29 34.47
C ASN A 47 13.67 21.25 32.95
N TYR A 48 12.51 20.87 32.40
CA TYR A 48 12.26 20.93 30.95
C TYR A 48 12.40 22.36 30.42
N SER A 49 11.79 23.33 31.10
CA SER A 49 11.86 24.76 30.75
C SER A 49 13.29 25.31 30.87
N THR A 50 14.05 24.87 31.87
CA THR A 50 15.43 25.29 32.12
C THR A 50 16.39 24.67 31.12
N VAL A 51 16.23 23.38 30.79
CA VAL A 51 16.97 22.70 29.72
C VAL A 51 16.68 23.38 28.39
N GLN A 52 15.41 23.69 28.09
CA GLN A 52 15.01 24.45 26.90
C GLN A 52 15.65 25.85 26.85
N TYR A 53 15.75 26.56 27.97
CA TYR A 53 16.42 27.87 28.02
C TYR A 53 17.94 27.75 27.79
N VAL A 54 18.59 26.77 28.42
CA VAL A 54 20.04 26.55 28.28
C VAL A 54 20.39 26.10 26.87
N THR A 55 19.61 25.21 26.25
CA THR A 55 19.82 24.78 24.87
C THR A 55 19.55 25.89 23.86
N LYS A 56 18.69 26.88 24.17
CA LYS A 56 18.42 28.05 23.31
C LYS A 56 19.67 28.91 23.13
N ASN A 57 20.44 29.02 24.20
CA ASN A 57 21.68 29.79 24.23
C ASN A 57 22.86 29.06 23.57
N ILE A 58 22.80 27.73 23.48
CA ILE A 58 23.89 26.89 22.93
C ILE A 58 23.67 26.56 21.43
N ASN A 59 22.43 26.23 21.03
CA ASN A 59 22.11 25.75 19.68
C ASN A 59 21.43 26.81 18.79
N GLY A 60 21.19 28.01 19.32
CA GLY A 60 20.42 29.05 18.66
C GLY A 60 18.90 28.83 18.77
N SER A 61 18.14 29.92 18.85
CA SER A 61 16.68 29.93 18.97
C SER A 61 15.96 29.04 17.95
N SER A 62 16.47 28.97 16.72
CA SER A 62 15.84 28.26 15.60
C SER A 62 15.89 26.74 15.74
N ALA A 63 16.94 26.17 16.35
CA ALA A 63 17.08 24.73 16.49
C ALA A 63 16.05 24.14 17.49
N LEU A 64 15.75 24.88 18.56
CA LEU A 64 14.71 24.47 19.51
C LEU A 64 13.31 24.65 18.97
N GLU A 65 13.10 25.74 18.24
CA GLU A 65 11.83 25.96 17.56
C GLU A 65 11.57 24.83 16.55
N ALA A 66 12.60 24.39 15.82
CA ALA A 66 12.50 23.23 14.94
C ALA A 66 12.11 21.94 15.72
N GLU A 67 12.71 21.70 16.89
CA GLU A 67 12.37 20.54 17.73
C GLU A 67 10.91 20.57 18.22
N GLU A 68 10.38 21.74 18.55
CA GLU A 68 8.97 21.92 18.91
C GLU A 68 8.05 21.57 17.74
N TYR A 69 8.37 22.02 16.53
CA TYR A 69 7.64 21.64 15.33
C TYR A 69 7.72 20.13 15.03
N ILE A 70 8.84 19.47 15.30
CA ILE A 70 8.95 18.01 15.20
C ILE A 70 8.01 17.31 16.18
N LYS A 71 7.99 17.75 17.45
CA LYS A 71 7.09 17.21 18.48
C LYS A 71 5.62 17.39 18.09
N ASN A 72 5.24 18.57 17.59
CA ASN A 72 3.91 18.83 17.07
C ASN A 72 3.57 17.90 15.89
N GLY A 73 4.53 17.68 14.99
CA GLY A 73 4.40 16.71 13.90
C GLY A 73 4.11 15.30 14.40
N ASP A 74 4.86 14.82 15.40
CA ASP A 74 4.64 13.50 15.99
C ASP A 74 3.26 13.39 16.69
N ILE A 75 2.80 14.46 17.36
CA ILE A 75 1.45 14.53 17.92
C ILE A 75 0.40 14.39 16.80
N PHE A 76 0.53 15.14 15.71
CA PHE A 76 -0.39 15.03 14.57
C PHE A 76 -0.35 13.65 13.89
N ILE A 77 0.82 12.99 13.82
CA ILE A 77 0.92 11.59 13.37
C ILE A 77 0.09 10.68 14.27
N SER A 78 0.18 10.83 15.60
CA SER A 78 -0.61 10.01 16.54
C SER A 78 -2.12 10.25 16.42
N LEU A 79 -2.52 11.46 16.00
CA LEU A 79 -3.90 11.82 15.68
C LEU A 79 -4.32 11.44 14.26
N SER A 80 -3.43 10.83 13.45
CA SER A 80 -3.64 10.54 12.02
C SER A 80 -3.95 11.78 11.14
N ASP A 81 -3.65 12.98 11.64
CA ASP A 81 -3.79 14.24 10.89
C ASP A 81 -2.50 14.49 10.07
N PHE A 82 -2.33 13.71 8.99
CA PHE A 82 -1.12 13.73 8.18
C PHE A 82 -0.87 15.09 7.47
N ASN A 83 -1.93 15.88 7.26
CA ASN A 83 -1.79 17.21 6.66
C ASN A 83 -1.10 18.17 7.62
N LYS A 84 -1.57 18.27 8.87
CA LYS A 84 -0.91 19.11 9.88
C LYS A 84 0.46 18.59 10.27
N ALA A 85 0.64 17.27 10.33
CA ALA A 85 1.96 16.67 10.53
C ALA A 85 2.95 17.13 9.45
N LYS A 86 2.52 17.15 8.18
CA LYS A 86 3.33 17.62 7.06
C LYS A 86 3.74 19.09 7.23
N GLU A 87 2.79 19.95 7.59
CA GLU A 87 3.06 21.38 7.82
C GLU A 87 4.07 21.59 8.96
N ALA A 88 3.89 20.87 10.07
CA ALA A 88 4.78 20.94 11.22
C ALA A 88 6.22 20.50 10.86
N TYR A 89 6.38 19.33 10.23
CA TYR A 89 7.72 18.89 9.80
C TYR A 89 8.34 19.78 8.72
N SER A 90 7.52 20.39 7.85
CA SER A 90 8.03 21.33 6.84
C SER A 90 8.60 22.59 7.50
N LYS A 91 7.92 23.15 8.51
CA LYS A 91 8.44 24.26 9.31
C LYS A 91 9.70 23.88 10.07
N ALA A 92 9.76 22.67 10.64
CA ALA A 92 10.97 22.18 11.29
C ALA A 92 12.17 22.12 10.32
N ILE A 93 11.95 21.69 9.06
CA ILE A 93 12.97 21.66 8.02
C ILE A 93 13.40 23.07 7.61
N GLU A 94 12.47 24.03 7.52
CA GLU A 94 12.80 25.44 7.21
C GLU A 94 13.70 26.05 8.30
N LEU A 95 13.43 25.74 9.56
CA LEU A 95 14.19 26.25 10.71
C LEU A 95 15.53 25.52 10.91
N ASN A 96 15.56 24.21 10.67
CA ASN A 96 16.76 23.38 10.76
C ASN A 96 16.79 22.30 9.65
N PRO A 97 17.35 22.63 8.47
CA PRO A 97 17.42 21.67 7.36
C PRO A 97 18.31 20.46 7.63
N ALA A 98 19.19 20.53 8.63
CA ALA A 98 20.12 19.48 9.02
C ALA A 98 19.50 18.47 10.01
N ASP A 99 18.26 18.70 10.48
CA ASP A 99 17.58 17.78 11.37
C ASP A 99 17.07 16.54 10.62
N CYS A 100 17.61 15.36 10.94
CA CYS A 100 17.19 14.14 10.28
C CYS A 100 15.77 13.69 10.67
N PHE A 101 15.30 14.01 11.88
CA PHE A 101 14.00 13.59 12.37
C PHE A 101 12.88 14.38 11.71
N ALA A 102 13.11 15.64 11.33
CA ALA A 102 12.15 16.40 10.54
C ALA A 102 11.93 15.77 9.14
N TRP A 103 13.02 15.41 8.44
CA TRP A 103 12.93 14.67 7.17
C TRP A 103 12.29 13.28 7.34
N PHE A 104 12.62 12.58 8.43
CA PHE A 104 12.01 11.28 8.73
C PHE A 104 10.53 11.40 9.10
N GLY A 105 10.11 12.52 9.71
CA GLY A 105 8.71 12.86 9.93
C GLY A 105 7.92 12.89 8.62
N LEU A 106 8.48 13.46 7.55
CA LEU A 106 7.87 13.41 6.22
C LEU A 106 7.78 11.99 5.63
N VAL A 107 8.69 11.07 6.01
CA VAL A 107 8.55 9.64 5.69
C VAL A 107 7.32 9.06 6.39
N LYS A 108 7.13 9.34 7.68
CA LYS A 108 5.92 8.91 8.42
C LYS A 108 4.66 9.50 7.78
N VAL A 109 4.66 10.77 7.39
CA VAL A 109 3.52 11.41 6.70
C VAL A 109 3.21 10.69 5.38
N ALA A 110 4.21 10.54 4.51
CA ALA A 110 4.05 9.97 3.17
C ALA A 110 3.56 8.52 3.21
N THR A 111 3.99 7.75 4.22
CA THR A 111 3.59 6.35 4.42
C THR A 111 2.36 6.19 5.31
N LYS A 112 1.69 7.29 5.71
CA LYS A 112 0.59 7.31 6.68
C LYS A 112 0.92 6.48 7.93
N ASN A 113 2.08 6.77 8.51
CA ASN A 113 2.68 6.03 9.61
C ASN A 113 2.91 4.54 9.30
N PHE A 114 3.56 4.26 8.17
CA PHE A 114 3.92 2.92 7.70
C PHE A 114 2.75 1.99 7.36
N THR A 115 1.56 2.55 7.14
CA THR A 115 0.36 1.79 6.73
C THR A 115 0.14 1.80 5.23
N ASP A 116 0.48 2.89 4.55
CA ASP A 116 0.35 3.08 3.11
C ASP A 116 1.63 2.63 2.39
N LEU A 117 1.49 1.66 1.49
CA LEU A 117 2.59 1.03 0.74
C LEU A 117 2.68 1.53 -0.71
N GLU A 118 1.82 2.46 -1.12
CA GLU A 118 1.71 2.92 -2.51
C GLU A 118 2.54 4.17 -2.78
N ASP A 119 2.65 5.07 -1.80
CA ASP A 119 3.44 6.28 -1.94
C ASP A 119 4.91 5.94 -2.27
N ILE A 120 5.51 6.69 -3.19
CA ILE A 120 6.92 6.53 -3.58
C ILE A 120 7.78 7.72 -3.14
N THR A 121 7.16 8.82 -2.73
CA THR A 121 7.84 10.05 -2.33
C THR A 121 8.62 9.86 -1.04
N HIS A 122 8.19 8.93 -0.19
CA HIS A 122 8.88 8.55 1.04
C HIS A 122 10.36 8.18 0.83
N TYR A 123 10.75 7.64 -0.33
CA TYR A 123 12.16 7.32 -0.61
C TYR A 123 13.05 8.55 -0.67
N ASN A 124 12.53 9.65 -1.23
CA ASN A 124 13.28 10.91 -1.32
C ASN A 124 13.49 11.50 0.08
N TYR A 125 12.43 11.54 0.89
CA TYR A 125 12.52 12.03 2.28
C TYR A 125 13.45 11.16 3.13
N TYR A 126 13.37 9.83 2.98
CA TYR A 126 14.24 8.90 3.69
C TYR A 126 15.71 9.07 3.29
N ALA A 127 16.01 9.25 2.00
CA ALA A 127 17.37 9.53 1.54
C ALA A 127 17.92 10.84 2.12
N LYS A 128 17.10 11.91 2.16
CA LYS A 128 17.47 13.18 2.79
C LYS A 128 17.71 13.03 4.29
N ALA A 129 16.84 12.32 5.00
CA ALA A 129 17.01 12.04 6.43
C ALA A 129 18.34 11.34 6.71
N LYS A 130 18.69 10.30 5.94
CA LYS A 130 19.98 9.60 6.08
C LYS A 130 21.19 10.47 5.74
N LYS A 131 21.04 11.38 4.77
CA LYS A 131 22.12 12.29 4.35
C LYS A 131 22.55 13.23 5.47
N VAL A 132 21.59 13.75 6.23
CA VAL A 132 21.87 14.71 7.33
C VAL A 132 22.07 14.00 8.68
N ALA A 133 21.66 12.74 8.81
CA ALA A 133 21.79 11.95 10.03
C ALA A 133 23.24 11.57 10.37
N SER A 134 23.57 11.65 11.66
CA SER A 134 24.71 10.98 12.27
C SER A 134 24.60 9.45 12.13
N ARG A 135 25.69 8.73 12.44
CA ARG A 135 25.69 7.26 12.39
C ARG A 135 24.62 6.66 13.30
N GLU A 136 24.55 7.11 14.54
CA GLU A 136 23.57 6.64 15.53
C GLU A 136 22.13 6.96 15.09
N GLN A 137 21.90 8.16 14.56
CA GLN A 137 20.59 8.56 14.05
C GLN A 137 20.15 7.70 12.86
N ARG A 138 21.08 7.35 11.95
CA ARG A 138 20.78 6.44 10.83
C ARG A 138 20.37 5.06 11.31
N GLU A 139 21.05 4.51 12.30
CA GLU A 139 20.72 3.19 12.85
C GLU A 139 19.28 3.18 13.41
N LYS A 140 18.90 4.20 14.18
CA LYS A 140 17.51 4.35 14.70
C LYS A 140 16.47 4.52 13.60
N ILE A 141 16.76 5.34 12.59
CA ILE A 141 15.87 5.56 11.44
C ILE A 141 15.70 4.27 10.62
N ASP A 142 16.79 3.53 10.41
CA ASP A 142 16.80 2.27 9.66
C ASP A 142 16.03 1.18 10.41
N GLU A 143 16.19 1.08 11.73
CA GLU A 143 15.43 0.14 12.58
C GLU A 143 13.92 0.27 12.38
N ILE A 144 13.42 1.51 12.31
CA ILE A 144 12.00 1.79 12.12
C ILE A 144 11.56 1.56 10.67
N TYR A 145 12.39 1.95 9.69
CA TYR A 145 11.99 1.98 8.28
C TYR A 145 12.14 0.63 7.55
N LEU A 146 13.13 -0.19 7.91
CA LEU A 146 13.43 -1.44 7.20
C LEU A 146 12.28 -2.47 7.17
N PRO A 147 11.50 -2.67 8.26
CA PRO A 147 10.34 -3.56 8.22
C PRO A 147 9.30 -3.11 7.19
N TYR A 148 9.02 -1.81 7.14
CA TYR A 148 8.13 -1.21 6.14
C TYR A 148 8.67 -1.41 4.73
N GLN A 149 9.96 -1.13 4.50
CA GLN A 149 10.60 -1.30 3.19
C GLN A 149 10.55 -2.76 2.72
N THR A 150 10.80 -3.71 3.62
CA THR A 150 10.75 -5.15 3.34
C THR A 150 9.35 -5.56 2.90
N LYS A 151 8.32 -5.14 3.65
CA LYS A 151 6.91 -5.42 3.31
C LYS A 151 6.55 -4.86 1.93
N ARG A 152 6.98 -3.64 1.62
CA ARG A 152 6.71 -3.00 0.33
C ARG A 152 7.40 -3.72 -0.84
N ASN A 153 8.66 -4.11 -0.65
CA ASN A 153 9.43 -4.85 -1.65
C ASN A 153 8.80 -6.22 -1.93
N GLN A 154 8.29 -6.89 -0.88
CA GLN A 154 7.59 -8.16 -1.02
C GLN A 154 6.28 -7.97 -1.81
N LEU A 155 5.47 -6.97 -1.47
CA LEU A 155 4.25 -6.65 -2.21
C LEU A 155 4.52 -6.37 -3.69
N GLU A 156 5.57 -5.61 -3.98
CA GLU A 156 5.97 -5.29 -5.35
C GLU A 156 6.42 -6.55 -6.13
N LYS A 157 7.16 -7.45 -5.47
CA LYS A 157 7.53 -8.75 -6.06
C LYS A 157 6.30 -9.59 -6.36
N ASP A 158 5.36 -9.66 -5.43
CA ASP A 158 4.13 -10.45 -5.59
C ASP A 158 3.25 -9.90 -6.72
N ARG A 159 3.15 -8.57 -6.86
CA ARG A 159 2.48 -7.93 -8.02
C ARG A 159 3.13 -8.30 -9.34
N ARG A 160 4.47 -8.32 -9.41
CA ARG A 160 5.20 -8.69 -10.64
C ARG A 160 4.94 -10.14 -11.03
N LEU A 161 5.01 -11.06 -10.06
CA LEU A 161 4.74 -12.48 -10.27
C LEU A 161 3.30 -12.71 -10.76
N GLU A 162 2.34 -11.97 -10.20
CA GLU A 162 0.94 -12.05 -10.61
C GLU A 162 0.74 -11.55 -12.05
N LEU A 163 1.36 -10.42 -12.41
CA LEU A 163 1.31 -9.89 -13.78
C LEU A 163 1.92 -10.87 -14.80
N GLU A 164 3.03 -11.50 -14.44
CA GLU A 164 3.67 -12.52 -15.28
C GLU A 164 2.79 -13.76 -15.44
N ARG A 165 2.12 -14.21 -14.36
CA ARG A 165 1.15 -15.32 -14.41
C ARG A 165 0.01 -15.00 -15.37
N ILE A 166 -0.59 -13.82 -15.24
CA ILE A 166 -1.69 -13.36 -16.10
C ILE A 166 -1.24 -13.32 -17.57
N GLU A 167 -0.04 -12.80 -17.85
CA GLU A 167 0.47 -12.74 -19.22
C GLU A 167 0.72 -14.15 -19.79
N ASN A 168 1.32 -15.04 -19.01
CA ASN A 168 1.52 -16.44 -19.40
C ASN A 168 0.19 -17.16 -19.69
N GLU A 169 -0.83 -16.95 -18.87
CA GLU A 169 -2.18 -17.49 -19.10
C GLU A 169 -2.79 -16.95 -20.40
N LYS A 170 -2.69 -15.64 -20.67
CA LYS A 170 -3.14 -15.03 -21.93
C LYS A 170 -2.43 -15.65 -23.13
N GLN A 171 -1.11 -15.81 -23.07
CA GLN A 171 -0.33 -16.43 -24.14
C GLN A 171 -0.72 -17.88 -24.38
N GLN A 172 -0.95 -18.66 -23.33
CA GLN A 172 -1.44 -20.02 -23.45
C GLN A 172 -2.83 -20.08 -24.09
N GLN A 173 -3.74 -19.18 -23.70
CA GLN A 173 -5.08 -19.10 -24.29
C GLN A 173 -5.01 -18.75 -25.78
N LEU A 174 -4.17 -17.79 -26.17
CA LEU A 174 -3.94 -17.43 -27.57
C LEU A 174 -3.40 -18.61 -28.39
N LYS A 175 -2.39 -19.32 -27.85
CA LYS A 175 -1.85 -20.54 -28.48
C LYS A 175 -2.93 -21.62 -28.65
N LYS A 176 -3.76 -21.87 -27.63
CA LYS A 176 -4.90 -22.82 -27.71
C LYS A 176 -5.92 -22.38 -28.76
N LYS A 177 -6.27 -21.09 -28.84
CA LYS A 177 -7.20 -20.53 -29.84
C LYS A 177 -6.65 -20.68 -31.27
N LYS A 178 -5.36 -20.36 -31.48
CA LYS A 178 -4.67 -20.55 -32.76
C LYS A 178 -4.65 -22.03 -33.17
N ARG A 179 -4.31 -22.94 -32.25
CA ARG A 179 -4.32 -24.39 -32.50
C ARG A 179 -5.72 -24.88 -32.90
N ARG A 180 -6.78 -24.45 -32.20
CA ARG A 180 -8.18 -24.78 -32.56
C ARG A 180 -8.54 -24.26 -33.96
N LYS A 181 -8.12 -23.04 -34.32
CA LYS A 181 -8.34 -22.49 -35.67
C LYS A 181 -7.63 -23.31 -36.74
N ASN A 182 -6.36 -23.69 -36.51
CA ASN A 182 -5.60 -24.51 -37.44
C ASN A 182 -6.18 -25.92 -37.60
N ILE A 183 -6.61 -26.58 -36.51
CA ILE A 183 -7.29 -27.88 -36.58
C ILE A 183 -8.60 -27.77 -37.38
N ARG A 184 -9.41 -26.73 -37.14
CA ARG A 184 -10.63 -26.49 -37.92
C ARG A 184 -10.32 -26.30 -39.41
N LEU A 185 -9.30 -25.51 -39.74
CA LEU A 185 -8.89 -25.30 -41.13
C LEU A 185 -8.43 -26.60 -41.78
N LEU A 186 -7.65 -27.43 -41.08
CA LEU A 186 -7.19 -28.73 -41.56
C LEU A 186 -8.37 -29.68 -41.85
N ILE A 187 -9.34 -29.76 -40.94
CA ILE A 187 -10.55 -30.59 -41.11
C ILE A 187 -11.32 -30.15 -42.36
N ILE A 188 -11.49 -28.83 -42.58
CA ILE A 188 -12.16 -28.28 -43.76
C ILE A 188 -11.38 -28.65 -45.04
N CYS A 189 -10.06 -28.48 -45.06
CA CYS A 189 -9.23 -28.85 -46.21
C CYS A 189 -9.35 -30.34 -46.55
N CYS A 190 -9.29 -31.23 -45.55
CA CYS A 190 -9.46 -32.67 -45.76
C CYS A 190 -10.84 -33.02 -46.32
N ALA A 191 -11.91 -32.39 -45.83
CA ALA A 191 -13.26 -32.61 -46.33
C ALA A 191 -13.41 -32.18 -47.81
N CYS A 192 -12.82 -31.04 -48.20
CA CYS A 192 -12.81 -30.58 -49.60
C CYS A 192 -12.02 -31.53 -50.52
N LEU A 193 -10.87 -32.05 -50.07
CA LEU A 193 -10.08 -33.01 -50.86
C LEU A 193 -10.84 -34.32 -51.08
N ILE A 194 -11.47 -34.87 -50.03
CA ILE A 194 -12.30 -36.08 -50.15
C ILE A 194 -13.44 -35.86 -51.14
N PHE A 195 -14.08 -34.69 -51.10
CA PHE A 195 -15.13 -34.36 -52.08
C PHE A 195 -14.63 -34.37 -53.52
N LEU A 196 -13.50 -33.71 -53.78
CA LEU A 196 -12.91 -33.65 -55.12
C LEU A 196 -12.61 -35.07 -55.65
N ILE A 197 -12.08 -35.95 -54.80
CA ILE A 197 -11.83 -37.35 -55.17
C ILE A 197 -13.14 -38.08 -55.50
N CYS A 198 -14.18 -37.95 -54.67
CA CYS A 198 -15.49 -38.56 -54.93
C CYS A 198 -16.13 -38.06 -56.25
N TYR A 199 -15.96 -36.76 -56.55
CA TYR A 199 -16.39 -36.15 -57.80
C TYR A 199 -15.69 -36.79 -59.00
N MET A 200 -14.36 -36.91 -58.95
CA MET A 200 -13.56 -37.51 -60.02
C MET A 200 -13.91 -38.98 -60.28
N VAL A 201 -14.15 -39.77 -59.22
CA VAL A 201 -14.58 -41.18 -59.35
C VAL A 201 -15.97 -41.30 -59.96
N SER A 202 -16.91 -40.45 -59.53
CA SER A 202 -18.27 -40.43 -60.09
C SER A 202 -18.28 -40.08 -61.57
N PHE A 203 -17.42 -39.13 -61.97
CA PHE A 203 -17.22 -38.75 -63.37
C PHE A 203 -16.63 -39.89 -64.20
N ALA A 204 -15.58 -40.56 -63.71
CA ALA A 204 -14.92 -41.65 -64.42
C ALA A 204 -15.82 -42.88 -64.62
N THR A 205 -16.74 -43.15 -63.69
CA THR A 205 -17.66 -44.30 -63.75
C THR A 205 -18.98 -44.00 -64.45
N ASN A 206 -19.21 -42.76 -64.89
CA ASN A 206 -20.46 -42.26 -65.50
C ASN A 206 -21.73 -42.58 -64.69
N ASN A 207 -21.58 -42.71 -63.36
CA ASN A 207 -22.58 -43.29 -62.47
C ASN A 207 -23.33 -42.16 -61.73
N LEU A 208 -24.38 -41.63 -62.36
CA LEU A 208 -25.12 -40.44 -61.92
C LEU A 208 -25.80 -40.58 -60.53
N SER A 209 -26.13 -41.79 -60.11
CA SER A 209 -26.69 -42.10 -58.78
C SER A 209 -25.65 -41.90 -57.68
N LEU A 210 -24.41 -42.34 -57.91
CA LEU A 210 -23.28 -42.19 -56.98
C LEU A 210 -22.93 -40.71 -56.79
N PHE A 211 -22.99 -39.93 -57.87
CA PHE A 211 -22.84 -38.47 -57.84
C PHE A 211 -23.88 -37.79 -56.93
N ARG A 212 -25.17 -38.15 -57.08
CA ARG A 212 -26.25 -37.60 -56.25
C ARG A 212 -26.07 -37.97 -54.78
N ILE A 213 -25.72 -39.21 -54.46
CA ILE A 213 -25.50 -39.66 -53.07
C ILE A 213 -24.31 -38.92 -52.43
N CYS A 214 -23.18 -38.80 -53.14
CA CYS A 214 -22.02 -38.05 -52.66
C CYS A 214 -22.33 -36.56 -52.41
N SER A 215 -23.11 -35.93 -53.29
CA SER A 215 -23.51 -34.52 -53.11
C SER A 215 -24.42 -34.30 -51.89
N ILE A 216 -25.33 -35.24 -51.60
CA ILE A 216 -26.22 -35.19 -50.43
C ILE A 216 -25.42 -35.40 -49.14
N ILE A 217 -24.50 -36.37 -49.10
CA ILE A 217 -23.64 -36.62 -47.93
C ILE A 217 -22.80 -35.40 -47.57
N LEU A 218 -22.38 -34.59 -48.55
CA LEU A 218 -21.66 -33.35 -48.28
C LEU A 218 -22.51 -32.23 -47.72
N ILE A 219 -23.72 -32.06 -48.25
CA ILE A 219 -24.63 -31.05 -47.72
C ILE A 219 -24.94 -31.39 -46.27
N PHE A 220 -25.28 -32.65 -45.97
CA PHE A 220 -25.50 -33.10 -44.59
C PHE A 220 -24.23 -33.11 -43.73
N GLY A 221 -23.06 -33.40 -44.31
CA GLY A 221 -21.77 -33.38 -43.62
C GLY A 221 -21.34 -31.97 -43.22
N VAL A 222 -21.47 -30.99 -44.12
CA VAL A 222 -21.13 -29.58 -43.84
C VAL A 222 -22.14 -28.96 -42.88
N ILE A 223 -23.43 -29.29 -43.01
CA ILE A 223 -24.48 -28.84 -42.09
C ILE A 223 -24.27 -29.45 -40.70
N SER A 224 -23.98 -30.75 -40.60
CA SER A 224 -23.75 -31.40 -39.29
C SER A 224 -22.49 -30.87 -38.58
N VAL A 225 -21.39 -30.66 -39.30
CA VAL A 225 -20.18 -30.03 -38.73
C VAL A 225 -20.45 -28.59 -38.27
N SER A 226 -21.28 -27.84 -39.00
CA SER A 226 -21.69 -26.48 -38.64
C SER A 226 -22.58 -26.45 -37.40
N ILE A 227 -23.57 -27.34 -37.31
CA ILE A 227 -24.47 -27.48 -36.15
C ILE A 227 -23.71 -27.93 -34.91
N ILE A 228 -22.82 -28.92 -35.02
CA ILE A 228 -21.98 -29.37 -33.90
C ILE A 228 -21.07 -28.23 -33.43
N CYS A 229 -20.57 -27.39 -34.35
CA CYS A 229 -19.75 -26.24 -34.00
C CYS A 229 -20.53 -25.12 -33.30
N THR A 230 -21.78 -24.85 -33.68
CA THR A 230 -22.61 -23.81 -33.05
C THR A 230 -23.14 -24.26 -31.69
N PHE A 231 -23.65 -25.47 -31.57
CA PHE A 231 -24.11 -26.03 -30.29
C PHE A 231 -22.95 -26.25 -29.31
N GLY A 232 -21.79 -26.71 -29.80
CA GLY A 232 -20.58 -26.83 -28.97
C GLY A 232 -20.08 -25.48 -28.44
N ALA A 233 -20.22 -24.40 -29.21
CA ALA A 233 -19.87 -23.04 -28.77
C ALA A 233 -20.85 -22.48 -27.74
N ILE A 234 -22.17 -22.70 -27.92
CA ILE A 234 -23.22 -22.24 -26.99
C ILE A 234 -23.14 -22.98 -25.65
N TYR A 235 -22.95 -24.30 -25.68
CA TYR A 235 -22.81 -25.11 -24.46
C TYR A 235 -21.61 -24.68 -23.61
N TYR A 236 -20.45 -24.44 -24.25
CA TYR A 236 -19.26 -23.95 -23.54
C TYR A 236 -19.41 -22.52 -23.01
N SER A 237 -20.09 -21.64 -23.75
CA SER A 237 -20.34 -20.26 -23.30
C SER A 237 -21.25 -20.21 -22.06
N ASN A 238 -22.24 -21.10 -21.96
CA ASN A 238 -23.13 -21.17 -20.80
C ASN A 238 -22.48 -21.81 -19.56
N LYS A 239 -21.51 -22.71 -19.74
CA LYS A 239 -20.78 -23.32 -18.62
C LYS A 239 -19.81 -22.35 -17.92
N ASN A 240 -19.19 -21.43 -18.67
CA ASN A 240 -18.29 -20.41 -18.12
C ASN A 240 -19.00 -19.23 -17.46
N LYS A 241 -20.31 -19.03 -17.68
CA LYS A 241 -21.11 -18.01 -16.97
C LYS A 241 -21.64 -18.48 -15.60
N LYS A 242 -21.49 -19.78 -15.28
CA LYS A 242 -21.98 -20.41 -14.04
C LYS A 242 -20.86 -20.75 -13.04
N LYS A 243 -19.61 -20.36 -13.32
CA LYS A 243 -18.46 -20.41 -12.41
C LYS A 243 -17.98 -18.99 -12.20
#